data_AF-D8ICR9-F1
#
_entry.id   AF-D8ICR9-F1
#
_cell.length_a   1.000
_cell.length_b   1.000
_cell.length_c   1.000
_cell.angle_alpha   90.00
_cell.angle_beta   90.00
_cell.angle_gamma   90.00
#
_symmetry.space_group_name_H-M   'P 1'
#
loop_
_entity.id
_entity.type
_entity.pdbx_description
1 polymer ?
#
loop_
_entity_poly.entity_id
_entity_poly.type
_entity_poly.pdbx_seq_one_letter_code
_entity_poly.pdbx_strand_id
1 'polypeptide(L)'
;MKKIKKLLLIFTLLAISNISVFAASGFEAIINVPLGLSIGVPTGTYEALSDKGKVGFDSGVTAQIGYMIGIGKLGISILGEFGYSYDSYKMYLLESEILGQKTEMNLNMYTHSFQVGLLPKINIGQFAIGVGAGVKIPIAATYETDATVFGVNEKFKYDLKRKDIEQFSRNVIPYIKLTFDYSIYFGSKMALNVGAYLGYDFGLAEKNTIDNEYTSVDSFDLGLQLGLRFAPKL
;
A
#
# COMPACT_ATOMS: atom_id res chain seq x y z
N MET A 1 16.21 -14.78 -43.64
CA MET A 1 16.68 -13.37 -43.49
C MET A 1 15.76 -12.32 -44.14
N LYS A 2 15.37 -12.43 -45.43
CA LYS A 2 14.48 -11.43 -46.08
C LYS A 2 13.12 -11.22 -45.40
N LYS A 3 12.49 -12.29 -44.88
CA LYS A 3 11.19 -12.21 -44.17
C LYS A 3 11.29 -11.50 -42.81
N ILE A 4 12.37 -11.74 -42.05
CA ILE A 4 12.64 -11.07 -40.76
C ILE A 4 12.89 -9.56 -40.97
N LYS A 5 13.65 -9.19 -42.01
CA LYS A 5 13.86 -7.77 -42.35
C LYS A 5 12.57 -7.06 -42.75
N LYS A 6 11.66 -7.73 -43.47
CA LYS A 6 10.32 -7.20 -43.80
C LYS A 6 9.45 -7.03 -42.55
N LEU A 7 9.50 -7.99 -41.62
CA LEU A 7 8.77 -7.89 -40.34
C LEU A 7 9.29 -6.71 -39.49
N LEU A 8 10.61 -6.55 -39.41
CA LEU A 8 11.24 -5.43 -38.70
C LEU A 8 10.84 -4.10 -39.34
N LEU A 9 10.85 -4.01 -40.67
CA LEU A 9 10.45 -2.83 -41.42
C LEU A 9 8.97 -2.48 -41.19
N ILE A 10 8.08 -3.47 -41.14
CA ILE A 10 6.65 -3.27 -40.83
C ILE A 10 6.48 -2.76 -39.39
N PHE A 11 7.19 -3.34 -38.43
CA PHE A 11 7.20 -2.86 -37.03
C PHE A 11 7.72 -1.42 -36.93
N THR A 12 8.75 -1.10 -37.70
CA THR A 12 9.35 0.24 -37.73
C THR A 12 8.40 1.24 -38.39
N LEU A 13 7.74 0.87 -39.50
CA LEU A 13 6.72 1.72 -40.13
C LEU A 13 5.50 1.94 -39.22
N LEU A 14 5.04 0.91 -38.50
CA LEU A 14 3.97 1.02 -37.50
C LEU A 14 4.38 1.90 -36.31
N ALA A 15 5.65 1.86 -35.90
CA ALA A 15 6.17 2.73 -34.86
C ALA A 15 6.24 4.20 -35.32
N ILE A 16 6.58 4.44 -36.59
CA ILE A 16 6.70 5.79 -37.17
C ILE A 16 5.33 6.39 -37.51
N SER A 17 4.35 5.57 -37.94
CA SER A 17 3.01 6.06 -38.33
C SER A 17 2.12 6.50 -37.15
N ASN A 18 2.53 6.24 -35.90
CA ASN A 18 1.77 6.54 -34.69
C ASN A 18 2.36 7.68 -33.84
N ILE A 19 3.36 8.43 -34.34
CA ILE A 19 4.00 9.52 -33.59
C ILE A 19 2.99 10.61 -33.17
N SER A 20 1.90 10.80 -33.92
CA SER A 20 0.80 11.72 -33.57
C SER A 20 -0.16 11.17 -32.50
N VAL A 21 -0.30 9.84 -32.38
CA VAL A 21 -1.13 9.18 -31.34
C VAL A 21 -0.40 9.14 -30.00
N PHE A 22 0.94 9.18 -30.02
CA PHE A 22 1.79 9.15 -28.83
C PHE A 22 2.27 10.53 -28.34
N ALA A 23 1.69 11.64 -28.81
CA ALA A 23 2.07 12.98 -28.37
C ALA A 23 1.84 13.22 -26.86
N ALA A 24 0.91 12.47 -26.25
CA ALA A 24 0.65 12.47 -24.82
C ALA A 24 1.32 11.31 -24.07
N SER A 25 2.10 10.46 -24.75
CA SER A 25 2.87 9.39 -24.10
C SER A 25 4.20 9.91 -23.57
N GLY A 26 4.70 9.31 -22.51
CA GLY A 26 6.04 9.62 -22.04
C GLY A 26 6.36 9.04 -20.68
N PHE A 27 7.58 9.33 -20.25
CA PHE A 27 8.05 9.04 -18.91
C PHE A 27 7.12 9.68 -17.87
N GLU A 28 6.86 8.92 -16.82
CA GLU A 28 6.05 9.34 -15.68
C GLU A 28 6.80 9.09 -14.39
N ALA A 29 6.86 10.11 -13.53
CA ALA A 29 7.33 9.97 -12.16
C ALA A 29 6.38 10.69 -11.20
N ILE A 30 6.14 10.12 -10.02
CA ILE A 30 5.31 10.72 -8.97
C ILE A 30 6.00 10.50 -7.64
N ILE A 31 6.13 11.55 -6.83
CA ILE A 31 6.49 11.42 -5.42
C ILE A 31 5.23 11.70 -4.60
N ASN A 32 4.74 10.74 -3.85
CA ASN A 32 3.52 10.84 -3.03
C ASN A 32 3.83 10.72 -1.54
N VAL A 33 3.08 11.47 -0.74
CA VAL A 33 2.96 11.31 0.70
C VAL A 33 1.57 10.77 0.99
N PRO A 34 1.40 9.45 1.18
CA PRO A 34 0.16 8.87 1.68
C PRO A 34 -0.01 9.17 3.17
N LEU A 35 -1.25 9.46 3.57
CA LEU A 35 -1.69 9.60 4.95
C LEU A 35 -3.05 8.89 5.07
N GLY A 36 -3.16 7.93 5.98
CA GLY A 36 -4.32 7.07 6.03
C GLY A 36 -4.72 6.65 7.44
N LEU A 37 -5.95 6.19 7.55
CA LEU A 37 -6.43 5.40 8.66
C LEU A 37 -6.27 3.92 8.30
N SER A 38 -5.89 3.14 9.30
CA SER A 38 -5.81 1.69 9.21
C SER A 38 -6.88 1.08 10.12
N ILE A 39 -7.46 -0.03 9.73
CA ILE A 39 -8.39 -0.80 10.56
C ILE A 39 -7.82 -2.21 10.62
N GLY A 40 -7.38 -2.64 11.80
CA GLY A 40 -6.85 -3.99 11.94
C GLY A 40 -7.90 -5.05 11.65
N VAL A 41 -7.47 -6.14 11.04
CA VAL A 41 -8.30 -7.29 10.66
C VAL A 41 -7.69 -8.52 11.34
N PRO A 42 -8.22 -8.94 12.50
CA PRO A 42 -7.79 -10.18 13.15
C PRO A 42 -7.99 -11.38 12.22
N THR A 43 -7.03 -12.32 12.22
CA THR A 43 -7.10 -13.54 11.40
C THR A 43 -6.58 -14.75 12.17
N GLY A 44 -7.08 -15.95 11.83
CA GLY A 44 -6.70 -17.19 12.49
C GLY A 44 -7.10 -17.19 13.96
N THR A 45 -6.19 -17.54 14.86
CA THR A 45 -6.51 -17.61 16.30
C THR A 45 -6.89 -16.25 16.90
N TYR A 46 -6.42 -15.14 16.32
CA TYR A 46 -6.82 -13.80 16.77
C TYR A 46 -8.29 -13.50 16.47
N GLU A 47 -8.80 -13.92 15.31
CA GLU A 47 -10.22 -13.79 14.97
C GLU A 47 -11.11 -14.58 15.93
N ALA A 48 -10.65 -15.76 16.36
CA ALA A 48 -11.35 -16.57 17.36
C ALA A 48 -11.38 -15.95 18.77
N LEU A 49 -10.37 -15.12 19.11
CA LEU A 49 -10.31 -14.39 20.39
C LEU A 49 -11.13 -13.10 20.33
N SER A 50 -11.05 -12.38 19.21
CA SER A 50 -11.76 -11.13 18.98
C SER A 50 -11.78 -10.81 17.49
N ASP A 51 -12.97 -10.57 16.96
CA ASP A 51 -13.21 -10.10 15.59
C ASP A 51 -13.07 -8.58 15.44
N LYS A 52 -12.78 -7.87 16.55
CA LYS A 52 -12.77 -6.40 16.59
C LYS A 52 -11.39 -5.82 16.26
N GLY A 53 -11.29 -5.27 15.06
CA GLY A 53 -10.24 -4.34 14.67
C GLY A 53 -10.21 -3.04 15.46
N LYS A 54 -9.03 -2.45 15.61
CA LYS A 54 -8.85 -1.10 16.19
C LYS A 54 -8.28 -0.16 15.12
N VAL A 55 -8.72 1.09 15.17
CA VAL A 55 -8.27 2.12 14.22
C VAL A 55 -6.84 2.54 14.54
N GLY A 56 -6.02 2.62 13.51
CA GLY A 56 -4.66 3.12 13.50
C GLY A 56 -4.47 4.28 12.52
N PHE A 57 -3.22 4.67 12.34
CA PHE A 57 -2.81 5.74 11.45
C PHE A 57 -1.55 5.34 10.70
N ASP A 58 -1.59 5.53 9.40
CA ASP A 58 -0.52 5.16 8.47
C ASP A 58 -0.01 6.39 7.73
N SER A 59 1.27 6.37 7.40
CA SER A 59 1.91 7.43 6.63
C SER A 59 3.12 6.92 5.88
N GLY A 60 3.60 7.67 4.89
CA GLY A 60 4.82 7.27 4.20
C GLY A 60 5.28 8.25 3.16
N VAL A 61 6.26 7.82 2.37
CA VAL A 61 6.72 8.51 1.17
C VAL A 61 6.95 7.45 0.10
N THR A 62 6.26 7.56 -1.02
CA THR A 62 6.41 6.65 -2.15
C THR A 62 6.82 7.40 -3.40
N ALA A 63 7.65 6.77 -4.20
CA ALA A 63 8.01 7.18 -5.53
C ALA A 63 7.42 6.16 -6.51
N GLN A 64 6.77 6.66 -7.55
CA GLN A 64 6.18 5.88 -8.63
C GLN A 64 6.91 6.28 -9.90
N ILE A 65 7.53 5.34 -10.61
CA ILE A 65 8.25 5.61 -11.85
C ILE A 65 7.78 4.65 -12.93
N GLY A 66 7.57 5.16 -14.13
CA GLY A 66 7.25 4.33 -15.28
C GLY A 66 6.97 5.12 -16.53
N TYR A 67 6.00 4.63 -17.30
CA TYR A 67 5.66 5.18 -18.61
C TYR A 67 4.16 5.24 -18.79
N MET A 68 3.67 6.36 -19.31
CA MET A 68 2.29 6.56 -19.71
C MET A 68 2.16 6.42 -21.22
N ILE A 69 1.22 5.59 -21.65
CA ILE A 69 0.84 5.41 -23.05
C ILE A 69 -0.47 6.18 -23.27
N GLY A 70 -0.40 7.31 -23.97
CA GLY A 70 -1.56 8.09 -24.38
C GLY A 70 -2.29 7.46 -25.58
N ILE A 71 -3.63 7.41 -25.50
CA ILE A 71 -4.54 6.95 -26.55
C ILE A 71 -5.73 7.92 -26.59
N GLY A 72 -5.57 9.03 -27.32
CA GLY A 72 -6.57 10.09 -27.35
C GLY A 72 -6.76 10.75 -25.98
N LYS A 73 -7.97 10.69 -25.41
CA LYS A 73 -8.28 11.25 -24.07
C LYS A 73 -8.01 10.28 -22.91
N LEU A 74 -7.56 9.07 -23.22
CA LEU A 74 -7.21 8.04 -22.26
C LEU A 74 -5.69 7.90 -22.20
N GLY A 75 -5.16 7.53 -21.03
CA GLY A 75 -3.76 7.17 -20.87
C GLY A 75 -3.62 5.93 -19.99
N ILE A 76 -2.73 5.01 -20.33
CA ILE A 76 -2.42 3.85 -19.50
C ILE A 76 -1.03 4.06 -18.93
N SER A 77 -0.93 4.19 -17.61
CA SER A 77 0.33 4.26 -16.90
C SER A 77 0.71 2.89 -16.40
N ILE A 78 1.97 2.50 -16.56
CA ILE A 78 2.54 1.31 -15.92
C ILE A 78 3.67 1.81 -15.02
N LEU A 79 3.46 1.75 -13.71
CA LEU A 79 4.36 2.34 -12.72
C LEU A 79 4.92 1.26 -11.80
N GLY A 80 6.23 1.30 -11.57
CA GLY A 80 6.84 0.68 -10.39
C GLY A 80 6.70 1.63 -9.21
N GLU A 81 6.33 1.10 -8.05
CA GLU A 81 6.19 1.83 -6.79
C GLU A 81 7.26 1.40 -5.82
N PHE A 82 7.89 2.35 -5.13
CA PHE A 82 8.91 2.09 -4.13
C PHE A 82 8.90 3.19 -3.06
N GLY A 83 9.20 2.88 -1.81
CA GLY A 83 9.15 3.90 -0.78
C GLY A 83 9.33 3.41 0.64
N TYR A 84 9.07 4.32 1.56
CA TYR A 84 8.99 4.03 2.99
C TYR A 84 7.53 4.11 3.42
N SER A 85 7.08 3.13 4.22
CA SER A 85 5.78 3.13 4.87
C SER A 85 5.92 2.97 6.38
N TYR A 86 5.08 3.69 7.10
CA TYR A 86 4.79 3.53 8.51
C TYR A 86 3.34 3.06 8.61
N ASP A 87 3.15 1.83 9.06
CA ASP A 87 1.84 1.18 9.05
C ASP A 87 1.50 0.65 10.44
N SER A 88 0.22 0.66 10.78
CA SER A 88 -0.28 0.25 12.08
C SER A 88 -1.31 -0.88 11.98
N TYR A 89 -1.08 -1.95 12.72
CA TYR A 89 -1.91 -3.15 12.78
C TYR A 89 -2.40 -3.32 14.20
N LYS A 90 -3.69 -3.07 14.45
CA LYS A 90 -4.21 -2.95 15.83
C LYS A 90 -5.52 -3.71 16.00
N MET A 91 -5.68 -4.39 17.13
CA MET A 91 -6.93 -5.06 17.49
C MET A 91 -7.22 -4.96 18.98
N TYR A 92 -8.49 -5.12 19.33
CA TYR A 92 -8.88 -5.44 20.70
C TYR A 92 -8.69 -6.93 20.90
N LEU A 93 -7.90 -7.35 21.87
CA LEU A 93 -7.68 -8.76 22.20
C LEU A 93 -8.69 -9.26 23.23
N LEU A 94 -9.08 -8.41 24.19
CA LEU A 94 -10.09 -8.68 25.19
C LEU A 94 -10.84 -7.39 25.52
N GLU A 95 -12.16 -7.45 25.64
CA GLU A 95 -12.98 -6.36 26.15
C GLU A 95 -14.09 -6.94 27.05
N SER A 96 -14.06 -6.61 28.34
CA SER A 96 -15.08 -7.05 29.30
C SER A 96 -15.27 -6.01 30.40
N GLU A 97 -16.41 -6.09 31.09
CA GLU A 97 -16.72 -5.26 32.25
C GLU A 97 -17.12 -6.18 33.41
N ILE A 98 -16.39 -6.11 34.52
CA ILE A 98 -16.64 -6.92 35.70
C ILE A 98 -16.84 -5.97 36.88
N LEU A 99 -18.00 -6.05 37.54
CA LEU A 99 -18.36 -5.22 38.70
C LEU A 99 -18.24 -3.71 38.44
N GLY A 100 -18.59 -3.25 37.24
CA GLY A 100 -18.50 -1.83 36.84
C GLY A 100 -17.08 -1.37 36.52
N GLN A 101 -16.10 -2.29 36.49
CA GLN A 101 -14.72 -1.99 36.16
C GLN A 101 -14.34 -2.60 34.81
N LYS A 102 -13.80 -1.75 33.94
CA LYS A 102 -13.36 -2.14 32.61
C LYS A 102 -12.11 -3.02 32.69
N THR A 103 -12.15 -4.13 31.95
CA THR A 103 -10.98 -4.95 31.63
C THR A 103 -10.83 -4.98 30.12
N GLU A 104 -9.78 -4.36 29.60
CA GLU A 104 -9.50 -4.24 28.16
C GLU A 104 -8.05 -4.63 27.89
N MET A 105 -7.79 -5.37 26.83
CA MET A 105 -6.45 -5.62 26.34
C MET A 105 -6.39 -5.36 24.85
N ASN A 106 -5.43 -4.55 24.43
CA ASN A 106 -5.18 -4.24 23.03
C ASN A 106 -3.86 -4.82 22.57
N LEU A 107 -3.83 -5.31 21.34
CA LEU A 107 -2.59 -5.64 20.64
C LEU A 107 -2.39 -4.59 19.53
N ASN A 108 -1.30 -3.84 19.63
CA ASN A 108 -0.92 -2.83 18.65
C ASN A 108 0.46 -3.18 18.08
N MET A 109 0.59 -3.19 16.77
CA MET A 109 1.88 -3.31 16.08
C MET A 109 2.07 -2.13 15.14
N TYR A 110 3.27 -1.57 15.13
CA TYR A 110 3.67 -0.49 14.24
C TYR A 110 4.87 -0.95 13.45
N THR A 111 4.84 -0.82 12.13
CA THR A 111 5.95 -1.26 11.27
C THR A 111 6.57 -0.08 10.54
N HIS A 112 7.89 -0.13 10.42
CA HIS A 112 8.68 0.72 9.54
C HIS A 112 9.14 -0.17 8.39
N SER A 113 8.66 0.09 7.18
CA SER A 113 8.83 -0.83 6.05
C SER A 113 9.37 -0.14 4.81
N PHE A 114 10.17 -0.88 4.05
CA PHE A 114 10.47 -0.52 2.66
C PHE A 114 9.41 -1.17 1.75
N GLN A 115 8.68 -0.34 1.01
CA GLN A 115 7.62 -0.78 0.10
C GLN A 115 8.16 -0.91 -1.32
N VAL A 116 7.73 -1.95 -2.03
CA VAL A 116 7.97 -2.13 -3.47
C VAL A 116 6.78 -2.81 -4.14
N GLY A 117 6.37 -2.35 -5.31
CA GLY A 117 5.22 -2.91 -6.02
C GLY A 117 5.07 -2.40 -7.44
N LEU A 118 3.95 -2.77 -8.06
CA LEU A 118 3.50 -2.28 -9.35
C LEU A 118 2.14 -1.60 -9.19
N LEU A 119 1.92 -0.50 -9.89
CA LEU A 119 0.69 0.29 -9.85
C LEU A 119 0.31 0.75 -11.27
N PRO A 120 -0.26 -0.12 -12.11
CA PRO A 120 -0.90 0.32 -13.33
C PRO A 120 -2.07 1.27 -13.05
N LYS A 121 -2.23 2.31 -13.89
CA LYS A 121 -3.34 3.27 -13.81
C LYS A 121 -3.99 3.51 -15.16
N ILE A 122 -5.31 3.69 -15.15
CA ILE A 122 -6.08 4.21 -16.26
C ILE A 122 -6.35 5.68 -15.99
N ASN A 123 -5.84 6.54 -16.86
CA ASN A 123 -6.00 7.99 -16.82
C ASN A 123 -7.11 8.41 -17.79
N ILE A 124 -8.05 9.22 -17.32
CA ILE A 124 -9.16 9.79 -18.07
C ILE A 124 -9.06 11.31 -17.91
N GLY A 125 -8.36 11.95 -18.85
CA GLY A 125 -7.94 13.35 -18.71
C GLY A 125 -7.06 13.54 -17.48
N GLN A 126 -7.54 14.33 -16.51
CA GLN A 126 -6.80 14.63 -15.26
C GLN A 126 -7.05 13.63 -14.14
N PHE A 127 -8.06 12.77 -14.28
CA PHE A 127 -8.40 11.76 -13.28
C PHE A 127 -7.71 10.43 -13.59
N ALA A 128 -7.33 9.65 -12.59
CA ALA A 128 -6.81 8.31 -12.79
C ALA A 128 -7.32 7.32 -11.75
N ILE A 129 -7.56 6.08 -12.18
CA ILE A 129 -7.88 4.94 -11.33
C ILE A 129 -6.73 3.93 -11.44
N GLY A 130 -6.17 3.52 -10.31
CA GLY A 130 -5.05 2.59 -10.25
C GLY A 130 -5.34 1.36 -9.42
N VAL A 131 -4.86 0.20 -9.85
CA VAL A 131 -4.88 -1.03 -9.05
C VAL A 131 -3.45 -1.51 -8.93
N GLY A 132 -2.93 -1.55 -7.71
CA GLY A 132 -1.57 -1.93 -7.42
C GLY A 132 -1.48 -3.11 -6.48
N ALA A 133 -0.35 -3.78 -6.54
CA ALA A 133 0.01 -4.84 -5.61
C ALA A 133 1.53 -4.86 -5.42
N GLY A 134 1.98 -5.34 -4.28
CA GLY A 134 3.39 -5.39 -3.95
C GLY A 134 3.64 -6.02 -2.60
N VAL A 135 4.81 -5.70 -2.06
CA VAL A 135 5.23 -6.12 -0.73
C VAL A 135 5.83 -4.96 0.04
N LYS A 136 5.58 -4.93 1.35
CA LYS A 136 6.28 -4.12 2.33
C LYS A 136 7.26 -5.04 3.07
N ILE A 137 8.51 -4.62 3.17
CA ILE A 137 9.59 -5.35 3.84
C ILE A 137 9.87 -4.62 5.16
N PRO A 138 9.37 -5.12 6.30
CA PRO A 138 9.54 -4.45 7.58
C PRO A 138 11.00 -4.53 8.02
N ILE A 139 11.60 -3.37 8.27
CA ILE A 139 12.99 -3.22 8.75
C ILE A 139 13.03 -3.07 10.28
N ALA A 140 11.97 -2.54 10.86
CA ALA A 140 11.75 -2.45 12.29
C ALA A 140 10.24 -2.51 12.57
N ALA A 141 9.89 -3.00 13.76
CA ALA A 141 8.52 -2.94 14.24
C ALA A 141 8.51 -2.67 15.74
N THR A 142 7.39 -2.20 16.25
CA THR A 142 7.13 -2.05 17.68
C THR A 142 5.86 -2.81 17.98
N TYR A 143 5.92 -3.71 18.95
CA TYR A 143 4.74 -4.26 19.60
C TYR A 143 4.41 -3.47 20.85
N GLU A 144 3.13 -3.20 21.02
CA GLU A 144 2.58 -2.52 22.17
C GLU A 144 1.31 -3.24 22.64
N THR A 145 1.27 -3.55 23.93
CA THR A 145 0.09 -4.07 24.60
C THR A 145 -0.38 -3.05 25.62
N ASP A 146 -1.58 -2.52 25.40
CA ASP A 146 -2.27 -1.68 26.39
C ASP A 146 -3.24 -2.58 27.14
N ALA A 147 -3.09 -2.69 28.45
CA ALA A 147 -3.98 -3.46 29.32
C ALA A 147 -4.61 -2.54 30.37
N THR A 148 -5.93 -2.58 30.48
CA THR A 148 -6.66 -2.06 31.62
C THR A 148 -7.21 -3.26 32.36
N VAL A 149 -6.86 -3.45 33.63
CA VAL A 149 -7.35 -4.56 34.46
C VAL A 149 -7.89 -3.98 35.75
N PHE A 150 -9.21 -4.15 35.98
CA PHE A 150 -9.90 -3.53 37.12
C PHE A 150 -9.58 -2.03 37.26
N GLY A 151 -9.66 -1.29 36.15
CA GLY A 151 -9.41 0.16 36.13
C GLY A 151 -7.95 0.60 36.26
N VAL A 152 -6.99 -0.32 36.42
CA VAL A 152 -5.56 -0.04 36.44
C VAL A 152 -4.99 -0.18 35.03
N ASN A 153 -4.29 0.85 34.56
CA ASN A 153 -3.69 0.88 33.22
C ASN A 153 -2.22 0.46 33.25
N GLU A 154 -1.86 -0.51 32.43
CA GLU A 154 -0.50 -0.93 32.15
C GLU A 154 -0.23 -0.90 30.65
N LYS A 155 1.01 -0.59 30.29
CA LYS A 155 1.46 -0.52 28.90
C LYS A 155 2.80 -1.20 28.75
N PHE A 156 2.85 -2.22 27.91
CA PHE A 156 4.07 -2.96 27.58
C PHE A 156 4.48 -2.63 26.15
N LYS A 157 5.76 -2.33 25.95
CA LYS A 157 6.31 -1.99 24.64
C LYS A 157 7.58 -2.79 24.38
N TYR A 158 7.68 -3.40 23.20
CA TYR A 158 8.86 -4.10 22.73
C TYR A 158 9.19 -3.72 21.29
N ASP A 159 10.45 -3.37 21.03
CA ASP A 159 10.92 -3.02 19.69
C ASP A 159 11.58 -4.24 19.03
N LEU A 160 11.11 -4.58 17.84
CA LEU A 160 11.64 -5.63 16.98
C LEU A 160 12.58 -5.04 15.93
N LYS A 161 13.76 -5.62 15.82
CA LYS A 161 14.65 -5.39 14.69
C LYS A 161 14.31 -6.37 13.57
N ARG A 162 14.83 -6.10 12.37
CA ARG A 162 14.66 -7.00 11.21
C ARG A 162 14.92 -8.49 11.52
N LYS A 163 15.96 -8.79 12.30
CA LYS A 163 16.29 -10.18 12.70
C LYS A 163 15.19 -10.84 13.53
N ASP A 164 14.47 -10.08 14.35
CA ASP A 164 13.37 -10.60 15.15
C ASP A 164 12.14 -10.85 14.25
N ILE A 165 11.90 -9.93 13.31
CA ILE A 165 10.83 -10.04 12.30
C ILE A 165 11.04 -11.25 11.40
N GLU A 166 12.29 -11.63 11.11
CA GLU A 166 12.60 -12.80 10.28
C GLU A 166 12.10 -14.13 10.84
N GLN A 167 11.79 -14.18 12.15
CA GLN A 167 11.24 -15.35 12.82
C GLN A 167 9.75 -15.57 12.52
N PHE A 168 9.03 -14.53 12.04
CA PHE A 168 7.65 -14.68 11.59
C PHE A 168 7.58 -15.56 10.35
N SER A 169 6.56 -16.41 10.30
CA SER A 169 6.32 -17.26 9.12
C SER A 169 5.99 -16.43 7.88
N ARG A 170 5.29 -15.29 8.06
CA ARG A 170 5.16 -14.23 7.06
C ARG A 170 5.89 -12.99 7.56
N ASN A 171 7.15 -12.84 7.15
CA ASN A 171 8.07 -11.77 7.56
C ASN A 171 8.24 -10.64 6.53
N VAL A 172 7.43 -10.68 5.47
CA VAL A 172 7.21 -9.67 4.43
C VAL A 172 5.69 -9.53 4.32
N ILE A 173 5.20 -8.31 4.13
CA ILE A 173 3.77 -7.99 4.16
C ILE A 173 3.30 -7.75 2.72
N PRO A 174 2.63 -8.72 2.07
CA PRO A 174 1.95 -8.44 0.81
C PRO A 174 0.90 -7.36 0.97
N TYR A 175 0.66 -6.58 -0.08
CA TYR A 175 -0.43 -5.62 -0.10
C TYR A 175 -1.11 -5.55 -1.47
N ILE A 176 -2.38 -5.13 -1.46
CA ILE A 176 -3.12 -4.68 -2.63
C ILE A 176 -3.64 -3.27 -2.37
N LYS A 177 -3.76 -2.46 -3.42
CA LYS A 177 -4.15 -1.06 -3.31
C LYS A 177 -4.99 -0.60 -4.50
N LEU A 178 -6.06 0.12 -4.24
CA LEU A 178 -6.86 0.84 -5.22
C LEU A 178 -6.63 2.34 -5.02
N THR A 179 -6.35 3.09 -6.08
CA THR A 179 -6.10 4.54 -6.01
C THR A 179 -7.04 5.30 -6.93
N PHE A 180 -7.46 6.49 -6.49
CA PHE A 180 -8.22 7.45 -7.25
C PHE A 180 -7.49 8.78 -7.18
N ASP A 181 -7.00 9.27 -8.31
CA ASP A 181 -6.07 10.39 -8.39
C ASP A 181 -6.64 11.51 -9.26
N TYR A 182 -6.43 12.76 -8.87
CA TYR A 182 -6.72 13.93 -9.68
C TYR A 182 -5.47 14.82 -9.81
N SER A 183 -5.05 15.06 -11.04
CA SER A 183 -3.82 15.81 -11.36
C SER A 183 -4.13 17.24 -11.81
N ILE A 184 -3.73 18.21 -10.99
CA ILE A 184 -3.81 19.66 -11.25
C ILE A 184 -2.51 20.09 -11.94
N TYR A 185 -2.55 20.26 -13.26
CA TYR A 185 -1.36 20.54 -14.06
C TYR A 185 -0.88 22.00 -13.97
N PHE A 186 0.42 22.16 -13.71
CA PHE A 186 1.17 23.40 -13.88
C PHE A 186 1.95 23.30 -15.19
N GLY A 187 1.35 23.79 -16.28
CA GLY A 187 1.91 23.67 -17.63
C GLY A 187 1.65 22.30 -18.26
N SER A 188 2.63 21.77 -19.01
CA SER A 188 2.45 20.58 -19.86
C SER A 188 3.00 19.27 -19.29
N LYS A 189 3.83 19.33 -18.24
CA LYS A 189 4.60 18.17 -17.75
C LYS A 189 4.65 18.00 -16.23
N MET A 190 4.10 18.92 -15.46
CA MET A 190 4.14 18.89 -14.00
C MET A 190 2.72 19.07 -13.46
N ALA A 191 2.38 18.34 -12.41
CA ALA A 191 1.08 18.43 -11.76
C ALA A 191 1.18 18.20 -10.25
N LEU A 192 0.32 18.88 -9.47
CA LEU A 192 -0.03 18.43 -8.13
C LEU A 192 -1.05 17.31 -8.25
N ASN A 193 -0.74 16.15 -7.70
CA ASN A 193 -1.65 15.02 -7.63
C ASN A 193 -2.31 14.97 -6.25
N VAL A 194 -3.64 14.96 -6.22
CA VAL A 194 -4.43 14.77 -5.02
C VAL A 194 -5.24 13.50 -5.22
N GLY A 195 -5.08 12.53 -4.34
CA GLY A 195 -5.75 11.25 -4.48
C GLY A 195 -6.27 10.69 -3.17
N ALA A 196 -7.09 9.64 -3.31
CA ALA A 196 -7.53 8.77 -2.23
C ALA A 196 -7.12 7.34 -2.56
N TYR A 197 -6.91 6.51 -1.54
CA TYR A 197 -6.62 5.09 -1.72
C TYR A 197 -7.38 4.21 -0.73
N LEU A 198 -7.64 2.98 -1.19
CA LEU A 198 -8.06 1.85 -0.35
C LEU A 198 -6.94 0.82 -0.41
N GLY A 199 -6.53 0.30 0.74
CA GLY A 199 -5.46 -0.70 0.87
C GLY A 199 -5.93 -1.94 1.62
N TYR A 200 -5.29 -3.07 1.34
CA TYR A 200 -5.32 -4.22 2.24
C TYR A 200 -3.91 -4.78 2.37
N ASP A 201 -3.46 -4.90 3.61
CA ASP A 201 -2.16 -5.43 3.99
C ASP A 201 -2.30 -6.77 4.70
N PHE A 202 -1.55 -7.75 4.23
CA PHE A 202 -1.45 -9.07 4.85
C PHE A 202 -0.31 -9.05 5.87
N GLY A 203 -0.63 -8.64 7.11
CA GLY A 203 0.30 -8.28 8.19
C GLY A 203 1.30 -9.38 8.59
N LEU A 204 2.21 -9.11 9.52
CA LEU A 204 3.13 -10.15 10.01
C LEU A 204 2.35 -11.31 10.63
N ALA A 205 2.71 -12.54 10.28
CA ALA A 205 1.97 -13.72 10.69
C ALA A 205 2.86 -14.82 11.23
N GLU A 206 2.37 -15.49 12.28
CA GLU A 206 2.91 -16.74 12.78
C GLU A 206 2.05 -17.90 12.30
N LYS A 207 2.70 -18.99 11.89
CA LYS A 207 1.99 -20.21 11.50
C LYS A 207 1.86 -21.13 12.70
N ASN A 208 0.63 -21.45 13.08
CA ASN A 208 0.37 -22.42 14.13
C ASN A 208 0.79 -23.83 13.67
N THR A 209 1.53 -24.53 14.52
CA THR A 209 2.09 -25.85 14.23
C THR A 209 1.05 -26.97 14.23
N ILE A 210 -0.13 -26.75 14.80
CA ILE A 210 -1.17 -27.77 14.98
C ILE A 210 -2.13 -27.80 13.78
N ASP A 211 -2.70 -26.66 13.41
CA ASP A 211 -3.72 -26.53 12.35
C ASP A 211 -3.15 -25.95 11.04
N ASN A 212 -1.87 -25.55 11.02
CA ASN A 212 -1.21 -24.88 9.89
C ASN A 212 -1.81 -23.53 9.51
N GLU A 213 -2.65 -22.92 10.35
CA GLU A 213 -3.25 -21.63 10.10
C GLU A 213 -2.30 -20.48 10.43
N TYR A 214 -2.41 -19.38 9.69
CA TYR A 214 -1.68 -18.15 9.98
C TYR A 214 -2.49 -17.31 10.96
N THR A 215 -1.87 -16.93 12.06
CA THR A 215 -2.41 -15.94 13.01
C THR A 215 -1.73 -14.60 12.74
N SER A 216 -2.52 -13.57 12.44
CA SER A 216 -2.05 -12.23 12.07
C SER A 216 -3.08 -11.17 12.45
N VAL A 217 -2.62 -9.93 12.56
CA VAL A 217 -3.46 -8.74 12.43
C VAL A 217 -3.15 -8.15 11.06
N ASP A 218 -4.03 -8.39 10.09
CA ASP A 218 -4.00 -7.75 8.79
C ASP A 218 -4.52 -6.30 8.93
N SER A 219 -4.50 -5.51 7.85
CA SER A 219 -5.07 -4.15 7.87
C SER A 219 -5.88 -3.82 6.63
N PHE A 220 -7.02 -3.16 6.82
CA PHE A 220 -7.73 -2.46 5.77
C PHE A 220 -7.50 -0.96 5.90
N ASP A 221 -7.02 -0.33 4.83
CA ASP A 221 -6.55 1.04 4.87
C ASP A 221 -7.44 1.95 4.02
N LEU A 222 -7.69 3.15 4.52
CA LEU A 222 -8.35 4.24 3.80
C LEU A 222 -7.52 5.51 3.99
N GLY A 223 -7.05 6.10 2.91
CA GLY A 223 -6.22 7.29 3.02
C GLY A 223 -6.31 8.27 1.86
N LEU A 224 -5.64 9.40 2.05
CA LEU A 224 -5.39 10.42 1.05
C LEU A 224 -3.92 10.39 0.68
N GLN A 225 -3.62 10.80 -0.55
CA GLN A 225 -2.25 10.97 -1.01
C GLN A 225 -2.09 12.31 -1.71
N LEU A 226 -1.04 13.03 -1.34
CA LEU A 226 -0.61 14.24 -2.00
C LEU A 226 0.71 13.97 -2.70
N GLY A 227 0.83 14.33 -3.96
CA GLY A 227 2.05 14.06 -4.70
C GLY A 227 2.40 15.09 -5.75
N LEU A 228 3.69 15.12 -6.09
CA LEU A 228 4.18 15.88 -7.22
C LEU A 228 4.39 14.91 -8.39
N ARG A 229 3.65 15.13 -9.48
CA ARG A 229 3.65 14.31 -10.69
C ARG A 229 4.40 15.01 -11.81
N PHE A 230 5.26 14.26 -12.48
CA PHE A 230 5.99 14.63 -13.68
C PHE A 230 5.58 13.69 -14.80
N ALA A 231 4.65 14.11 -15.64
CA ALA A 231 4.11 13.32 -16.74
C ALA A 231 3.55 14.26 -17.82
N PRO A 232 3.56 13.88 -19.10
CA PRO A 232 2.83 14.61 -20.13
C PRO A 232 1.36 14.76 -19.77
N LYS A 233 0.78 15.92 -20.04
CA LYS A 233 -0.67 16.13 -19.92
C LYS A 233 -1.42 15.39 -21.04
N LEU A 234 -2.46 14.63 -20.68
CA LEU A 234 -3.42 14.03 -21.61
C LEU A 234 -4.39 15.06 -22.18
#